data_AF-A0A8C2D413-F1
#
_entry.id   AF-A0A8C2D413-F1
#
_cell.length_a   1.000
_cell.length_b   1.000
_cell.length_c   1.000
_cell.angle_alpha   90.00
_cell.angle_beta   90.00
_cell.angle_gamma   90.00
#
_symmetry.space_group_name_H-M   'P 1'
#
loop_
_entity.id
_entity.type
_entity.pdbx_description
1 polymer ?
#
loop_
_entity_poly.entity_id
_entity_poly.type
_entity_poly.pdbx_seq_one_letter_code
_entity_poly.pdbx_strand_id
1 'polypeptide(L)'
;MLIASGFWQATSIFLAAGILLLSAVAFISVFTMCFQSIMKKSIFNVCGLLQAIAGLLLILGLVLYPAGWGSDKVQGYCGPDASPYQLGLCSMGWAFYTALGGTVLTFICAVFSAQAEIATSSDKVQEEIEEGKSLICLL
;
A
#
# COMPACT_ATOMS: atom_id res chain seq x y z
N MET A 1 -12.14 -17.26 18.73
CA MET A 1 -12.12 -16.04 17.90
C MET A 1 -13.21 -16.21 16.85
N LEU A 2 -14.37 -15.57 17.03
CA LEU A 2 -15.63 -15.91 16.37
C LEU A 2 -16.08 -14.75 15.47
N ILE A 3 -15.30 -14.46 14.42
CA ILE A 3 -15.71 -13.59 13.30
C ILE A 3 -15.89 -14.51 12.10
N ALA A 4 -17.11 -15.02 11.92
CA ALA A 4 -17.50 -15.84 10.77
C ALA A 4 -18.39 -15.02 9.84
N SER A 5 -17.78 -14.01 9.23
CA SER A 5 -18.26 -13.46 7.97
C SER A 5 -17.04 -13.40 7.05
N GLY A 6 -17.07 -14.15 5.94
CA GLY A 6 -15.93 -14.25 5.02
C GLY A 6 -15.42 -12.88 4.56
N PHE A 7 -16.30 -11.89 4.51
CA PHE A 7 -15.99 -10.49 4.20
C PHE A 7 -15.01 -9.83 5.17
N TRP A 8 -15.14 -10.04 6.49
CA TRP A 8 -14.25 -9.43 7.48
C TRP A 8 -12.89 -10.13 7.53
N GLN A 9 -12.89 -11.46 7.38
CA GLN A 9 -11.65 -12.23 7.28
C GLN A 9 -10.87 -11.83 6.02
N ALA A 10 -11.55 -11.75 4.86
CA ALA A 10 -10.95 -11.30 3.61
C ALA A 10 -10.41 -9.87 3.74
N THR A 11 -11.20 -8.95 4.32
CA THR A 11 -10.79 -7.57 4.60
C THR A 11 -9.48 -7.52 5.39
N SER A 12 -9.42 -8.25 6.51
CA SER A 12 -8.24 -8.28 7.38
C SER A 12 -7.02 -8.82 6.66
N ILE A 13 -7.18 -9.90 5.87
CA ILE A 13 -6.09 -10.50 5.09
C ILE A 13 -5.57 -9.52 4.04
N PHE A 14 -6.45 -8.88 3.27
CA PHE A 14 -6.04 -7.92 2.24
C PHE A 14 -5.36 -6.69 2.84
N LEU A 15 -5.89 -6.15 3.94
CA LEU A 15 -5.30 -5.01 4.63
C LEU A 15 -3.91 -5.36 5.20
N ALA A 16 -3.80 -6.51 5.88
CA ALA A 16 -2.53 -6.97 6.44
C ALA A 16 -1.49 -7.26 5.36
N ALA A 17 -1.88 -7.91 4.26
CA ALA A 17 -1.01 -8.16 3.12
C ALA A 17 -0.51 -6.85 2.48
N GLY A 18 -1.41 -5.87 2.29
CA GLY A 18 -1.05 -4.55 1.77
C GLY A 18 -0.04 -3.84 2.67
N ILE A 19 -0.26 -3.81 3.99
CA ILE A 19 0.66 -3.19 4.95
C ILE A 19 2.03 -3.90 4.97
N LEU A 20 2.06 -5.23 4.93
CA LEU A 20 3.31 -6.00 4.88
C LEU A 20 4.11 -5.73 3.60
N LEU A 21 3.43 -5.58 2.46
CA LEU A 21 4.11 -5.21 1.22
C LEU A 21 4.70 -3.81 1.32
N LEU A 22 3.96 -2.84 1.86
CA LEU A 22 4.46 -1.47 2.04
C LEU A 22 5.64 -1.39 3.01
N SER A 23 5.63 -2.17 4.09
CA SER A 23 6.76 -2.23 5.01
C SER A 23 7.98 -2.83 4.33
N ALA A 24 7.83 -3.90 3.55
CA ALA A 24 8.90 -4.48 2.76
C ALA A 24 9.50 -3.47 1.77
N VAL A 25 8.66 -2.70 1.05
CA VAL A 25 9.14 -1.61 0.18
C VAL A 25 9.92 -0.57 0.97
N ALA A 26 9.42 -0.13 2.12
CA ALA A 26 10.10 0.86 2.95
C ALA A 26 11.46 0.37 3.44
N PHE A 27 11.56 -0.89 3.89
CA PHE A 27 12.83 -1.51 4.24
C PHE A 27 13.78 -1.53 3.04
N ILE A 28 13.33 -1.97 1.87
CA ILE A 28 14.14 -2.01 0.65
C ILE A 28 14.64 -0.61 0.28
N SER A 29 13.80 0.43 0.39
CA SER A 29 14.21 1.82 0.14
C SER A 29 15.29 2.30 1.12
N VAL A 30 15.15 2.00 2.42
CA VAL A 30 16.16 2.34 3.44
C VAL A 30 17.48 1.59 3.19
N PHE A 31 17.40 0.29 2.89
CA PHE A 31 18.58 -0.52 2.54
C PHE A 31 19.26 -0.01 1.26
N THR A 32 18.49 0.46 0.28
CA THR A 32 19.02 1.06 -0.96
C THR A 32 19.75 2.38 -0.68
N MET A 33 19.27 3.20 0.27
CA MET A 33 19.99 4.40 0.74
C MET A 33 21.33 4.06 1.43
N CYS A 34 21.39 2.98 2.20
CA CYS A 34 22.62 2.59 2.91
C CYS A 34 23.62 1.78 2.05
N PHE A 35 23.14 1.05 1.05
CA PHE A 35 23.94 0.16 0.19
C PHE A 35 23.68 0.44 -1.29
N GLN A 36 23.84 1.70 -1.71
CA GLN A 36 23.58 2.18 -3.07
C GLN A 36 24.49 1.55 -4.17
N SER A 37 25.33 0.57 -3.84
CA SER A 37 26.45 0.15 -4.70
C SER A 37 26.36 -1.25 -5.33
N ILE A 38 25.45 -2.15 -4.96
CA ILE A 38 25.40 -3.48 -5.61
C ILE A 38 23.96 -3.92 -5.79
N MET A 39 23.36 -3.63 -6.95
CA MET A 39 22.49 -4.53 -7.73
C MET A 39 21.76 -3.75 -8.84
N LYS A 40 22.34 -3.74 -10.04
CA LYS A 40 21.78 -3.20 -11.29
C LYS A 40 20.56 -4.03 -11.76
N LYS A 41 19.40 -3.80 -11.18
CA LYS A 41 18.08 -4.10 -11.79
C LYS A 41 17.05 -3.18 -11.17
N SER A 42 16.20 -2.53 -11.99
CA SER A 42 15.32 -1.41 -11.63
C SER A 42 14.54 -1.59 -10.30
N ILE A 43 15.19 -1.23 -9.17
CA ILE A 43 14.59 -1.28 -7.83
C ILE A 43 13.41 -0.30 -7.78
N PHE A 44 13.51 0.83 -8.48
CA PHE A 44 12.46 1.83 -8.59
C PHE A 44 11.20 1.30 -9.28
N ASN A 45 11.33 0.53 -10.38
CA ASN A 45 10.17 -0.09 -11.04
C ASN A 45 9.53 -1.17 -10.15
N VAL A 46 10.35 -2.02 -9.50
CA VAL A 46 9.84 -3.07 -8.60
C VAL A 46 9.12 -2.47 -7.39
N CYS A 47 9.70 -1.44 -6.75
CA CYS A 47 9.08 -0.73 -5.64
C CYS A 47 7.78 -0.02 -6.04
N GLY A 48 7.77 0.64 -7.21
CA GLY A 48 6.57 1.30 -7.75
C GLY A 48 5.44 0.31 -8.04
N LEU A 49 5.75 -0.82 -8.70
CA LEU A 49 4.78 -1.88 -8.95
C LEU A 49 4.24 -2.48 -7.64
N LEU A 50 5.11 -2.75 -6.67
CA LEU A 50 4.71 -3.33 -5.38
C LEU A 50 3.85 -2.35 -4.55
N GLN A 51 4.15 -1.04 -4.60
CA GLN A 51 3.30 0.00 -4.01
C GLN A 51 1.92 0.07 -4.68
N ALA A 52 1.85 -0.05 -6.01
CA ALA A 52 0.57 -0.07 -6.72
C ALA A 52 -0.28 -1.29 -6.34
N ILE A 53 0.34 -2.48 -6.28
CA ILE A 53 -0.34 -3.72 -5.85
C ILE A 53 -0.80 -3.59 -4.40
N ALA A 54 0.05 -3.09 -3.50
CA ALA A 54 -0.33 -2.87 -2.11
C ALA A 54 -1.49 -1.86 -1.97
N GLY A 55 -1.47 -0.76 -2.74
CA GLY A 55 -2.55 0.22 -2.79
C GLY A 55 -3.88 -0.39 -3.23
N LEU A 56 -3.88 -1.26 -4.25
CA LEU A 56 -5.07 -2.00 -4.69
C LEU A 56 -5.61 -2.92 -3.58
N LEU A 57 -4.74 -3.64 -2.87
CA LEU A 57 -5.14 -4.50 -1.75
C LEU A 57 -5.75 -3.69 -0.59
N LEU A 58 -5.18 -2.52 -0.29
CA LEU A 58 -5.72 -1.61 0.72
C LEU A 58 -7.11 -1.09 0.32
N ILE A 59 -7.31 -0.69 -0.95
CA ILE A 59 -8.63 -0.27 -1.46
C ILE A 59 -9.65 -1.40 -1.30
N LEU A 60 -9.29 -2.63 -1.70
CA LEU A 60 -10.18 -3.79 -1.57
C LEU A 60 -10.56 -4.03 -0.11
N GLY A 61 -9.59 -3.96 0.81
CA GLY A 61 -9.87 -4.04 2.25
C GLY A 61 -10.80 -2.92 2.73
N LEU A 62 -10.56 -1.69 2.30
CA LEU A 62 -11.37 -0.52 2.66
C LEU A 62 -12.81 -0.57 2.15
N VAL A 63 -13.06 -1.24 1.01
CA VAL A 63 -14.39 -1.43 0.42
C VAL A 63 -15.09 -2.63 1.05
N LEU A 64 -14.36 -3.72 1.33
CA LEU A 64 -14.92 -4.91 1.97
C LEU A 64 -15.27 -4.67 3.45
N TYR A 65 -14.55 -3.76 4.13
CA TYR A 65 -14.83 -3.38 5.52
C TYR A 65 -16.27 -2.87 5.73
N PRO A 66 -16.75 -1.82 5.03
CA PRO A 66 -18.12 -1.32 5.13
C PRO A 66 -19.16 -2.27 4.53
N ALA A 67 -18.78 -3.08 3.54
CA ALA A 67 -19.65 -4.13 3.02
C ALA A 67 -19.95 -5.22 4.07
N GLY A 68 -19.00 -5.48 4.98
CA GLY A 68 -19.17 -6.41 6.09
C GLY A 68 -20.10 -5.93 7.21
N TRP A 69 -20.48 -4.66 7.25
CA TRP A 69 -21.32 -4.10 8.33
C TRP A 69 -22.76 -4.63 8.34
N GLY A 70 -23.24 -5.19 7.23
CA GLY A 70 -24.56 -5.81 7.16
C GLY A 70 -24.70 -7.15 7.91
N SER A 71 -23.69 -7.61 8.64
CA SER A 71 -23.77 -8.87 9.38
C SER A 71 -24.59 -8.74 10.67
N ASP A 72 -25.31 -9.80 11.04
CA ASP A 72 -26.17 -9.84 12.25
C ASP A 72 -25.43 -9.44 13.53
N LYS A 73 -24.11 -9.68 13.57
CA LYS A 73 -23.26 -9.28 14.70
C LYS A 73 -23.16 -7.77 14.85
N VAL A 74 -23.03 -7.03 13.75
CA VAL A 74 -22.92 -5.57 13.78
C VAL A 74 -24.29 -4.94 14.06
N GLN A 75 -25.36 -5.53 13.52
CA GLN A 75 -26.73 -5.14 13.87
C GLN A 75 -27.03 -5.33 15.36
N GLY A 76 -26.47 -6.38 15.99
CA GLY A 76 -26.59 -6.60 17.43
C GLY A 76 -25.95 -5.51 18.31
N TYR A 77 -24.93 -4.80 17.81
CA TYR A 77 -24.25 -3.73 18.56
C TYR A 77 -24.71 -2.32 18.16
N CYS A 78 -24.88 -2.08 16.86
CA CYS A 78 -25.14 -0.76 16.29
C CYS A 78 -26.62 -0.53 15.93
N GLY A 79 -27.48 -1.50 16.25
CA GLY A 79 -28.93 -1.47 16.01
C GLY A 79 -29.36 -2.20 14.73
N PRO A 80 -30.64 -2.58 14.64
CA PRO A 80 -31.20 -3.32 13.50
C PRO A 80 -31.15 -2.54 12.18
N ASP A 81 -31.01 -1.21 12.24
CA ASP A 81 -30.87 -0.35 11.06
C ASP A 81 -29.45 -0.39 10.43
N ALA A 82 -28.51 -1.17 10.98
CA ALA A 82 -27.18 -1.32 10.40
C ALA A 82 -27.24 -2.14 9.10
N SER A 83 -26.91 -1.49 7.99
CA SER A 83 -26.94 -2.02 6.62
C SER A 83 -25.52 -1.94 6.02
N PRO A 84 -25.16 -2.73 4.98
CA PRO A 84 -23.91 -2.50 4.26
C PRO A 84 -23.74 -1.02 3.89
N TYR A 85 -22.59 -0.43 4.25
CA TYR A 85 -22.27 1.02 4.14
C TYR A 85 -23.04 1.99 5.07
N GLN A 86 -23.97 1.54 5.91
CA GLN A 86 -24.63 2.37 6.92
C GLN A 86 -24.42 1.80 8.32
N LEU A 87 -23.61 2.48 9.14
CA LEU A 87 -23.65 2.27 10.57
C LEU A 87 -24.85 3.04 11.12
N GLY A 88 -25.83 2.35 11.70
CA GLY A 88 -27.01 2.98 12.29
C GLY A 88 -26.64 3.91 13.45
N LEU A 89 -26.52 3.36 14.66
CA LEU A 89 -26.25 4.14 15.88
C LEU A 89 -24.76 4.27 16.24
N CYS A 90 -23.86 3.63 15.48
CA CYS A 90 -22.42 3.66 15.73
C CYS A 90 -21.69 4.68 14.84
N SER A 91 -20.59 5.23 15.36
CA SER A 91 -19.66 6.06 14.59
C SER A 91 -18.39 5.30 14.22
N MET A 92 -17.76 5.71 13.13
CA MET A 92 -16.50 5.13 12.63
C MET A 92 -15.31 5.59 13.46
N GLY A 93 -14.45 4.63 13.83
CA GLY A 93 -13.22 4.91 14.55
C GLY A 93 -12.13 5.51 13.66
N TRP A 94 -11.17 6.19 14.30
CA TRP A 94 -9.99 6.79 13.66
C TRP A 94 -9.18 5.80 12.80
N ALA A 95 -9.21 4.50 13.13
CA ALA A 95 -8.51 3.46 12.38
C ALA A 95 -8.88 3.44 10.88
N PHE A 96 -10.15 3.68 10.54
CA PHE A 96 -10.58 3.72 9.15
C PHE A 96 -10.06 4.96 8.42
N TYR A 97 -10.12 6.13 9.09
CA TYR A 97 -9.55 7.37 8.55
C TYR A 97 -8.05 7.24 8.33
N THR A 98 -7.32 6.59 9.24
CA THR A 98 -5.88 6.33 9.07
C THR A 98 -5.61 5.36 7.92
N ALA A 99 -6.46 4.35 7.70
CA ALA A 99 -6.33 3.43 6.57
C ALA A 99 -6.59 4.15 5.23
N LEU A 100 -7.60 5.03 5.18
CA LEU A 100 -7.89 5.87 4.01
C LEU A 100 -6.70 6.79 3.70
N GLY A 101 -6.18 7.48 4.71
CA GLY A 101 -5.00 8.35 4.58
C GLY A 101 -3.76 7.58 4.13
N GLY A 102 -3.52 6.38 4.70
CA GLY A 102 -2.42 5.51 4.29
C GLY A 102 -2.53 5.03 2.84
N THR A 103 -3.74 4.76 2.37
CA THR A 103 -3.99 4.39 0.96
C THR A 103 -3.67 5.56 0.02
N VAL A 104 -4.14 6.77 0.31
CA VAL A 104 -3.82 7.96 -0.49
C VAL A 104 -2.31 8.21 -0.50
N LEU A 105 -1.65 8.13 0.66
CA LEU A 105 -0.20 8.28 0.77
C LEU A 105 0.54 7.23 -0.07
N THR A 106 0.05 5.98 -0.09
CA THR A 106 0.62 4.91 -0.93
C THR A 106 0.57 5.24 -2.41
N PHE A 107 -0.54 5.81 -2.90
CA PHE A 107 -0.65 6.26 -4.29
C PHE A 107 0.30 7.41 -4.60
N ILE A 108 0.43 8.38 -3.68
CA ILE A 108 1.40 9.47 -3.83
C ILE A 108 2.82 8.90 -3.92
N CYS A 109 3.17 7.96 -3.06
CA CYS A 109 4.46 7.29 -3.12
C CYS A 109 4.65 6.53 -4.44
N ALA A 110 3.63 5.85 -4.97
CA ALA A 110 3.71 5.17 -6.25
C ALA A 110 3.95 6.14 -7.41
N VAL A 111 3.29 7.30 -7.42
CA VAL A 111 3.54 8.36 -8.41
C VAL A 111 4.97 8.85 -8.32
N PHE A 112 5.46 9.15 -7.11
CA PHE A 112 6.86 9.57 -6.93
C PHE A 112 7.86 8.50 -7.37
N SER A 113 7.59 7.21 -7.11
CA SER A 113 8.40 6.10 -7.61
C SER A 113 8.43 6.04 -9.14
N ALA A 114 7.30 6.26 -9.80
CA ALA A 114 7.23 6.33 -11.27
C ALA A 114 8.00 7.54 -11.84
N GLN A 115 7.88 8.71 -11.20
CA GLN A 115 8.66 9.89 -11.60
C GLN A 115 10.17 9.65 -11.42
N ALA A 116 10.57 8.98 -10.34
CA ALA A 116 11.97 8.61 -10.09
C ALA A 116 12.50 7.61 -11.13
N GLU A 117 11.66 6.66 -11.57
CA GLU A 117 12.00 5.75 -12.66
C GLU A 117 12.23 6.52 -13.95
N ILE A 118 11.32 7.42 -14.35
CA ILE A 118 11.44 8.22 -15.59
C ILE A 118 12.72 9.08 -15.56
N ALA A 119 13.07 9.65 -14.41
CA ALA A 119 14.29 10.44 -14.26
C ALA A 119 15.56 9.57 -14.37
N THR A 120 15.50 8.32 -13.90
CA THR A 120 16.63 7.39 -13.88
C THR A 120 16.77 6.61 -15.19
N SER A 121 15.68 6.40 -15.94
CA SER A 121 15.65 5.63 -17.19
C SER A 121 16.00 6.44 -18.44
N SER A 122 16.35 7.72 -18.28
CA SER A 122 16.80 8.55 -19.41
C SER A 122 18.02 7.92 -20.09
N ASP A 123 18.01 7.86 -21.42
CA ASP A 123 19.08 7.27 -22.25
C ASP A 123 20.48 7.76 -21.86
N LYS A 124 20.62 9.02 -21.45
CA LYS A 124 21.89 9.60 -20.95
C LYS A 124 22.44 8.90 -19.71
N VAL A 125 21.58 8.40 -18.82
CA VAL A 125 21.99 7.69 -17.60
C VAL A 125 22.34 6.24 -17.92
N GLN A 126 21.65 5.62 -18.89
CA GLN A 126 22.04 4.30 -19.40
C GLN A 126 23.40 4.33 -20.11
N GLU A 127 23.67 5.33 -20.93
CA GLU A 127 24.97 5.52 -21.61
C GLU A 127 26.13 5.65 -20.60
N GLU A 128 25.98 6.45 -19.54
CA GLU A 128 27.04 6.60 -18.52
C GLU A 128 27.27 5.30 -17.71
N ILE A 129 26.22 4.48 -17.53
CA ILE A 129 26.30 3.14 -16.90
C ILE A 129 27.00 2.12 -17.81
N GLU A 130 26.87 2.27 -19.13
CA GLU A 130 27.47 1.42 -20.17
C GLU A 130 28.93 1.84 -20.48
N GLU A 131 29.24 3.14 -20.38
CA GLU A 131 30.62 3.69 -20.39
C GLU A 131 31.44 3.32 -19.14
N GLY A 132 30.84 2.69 -18.13
CA GLY A 132 31.55 2.19 -16.96
C GLY A 132 31.98 3.29 -15.97
N LYS A 133 31.49 4.52 -16.11
CA LYS A 133 31.60 5.53 -15.06
C LYS A 133 30.72 5.09 -13.90
N SER A 134 31.36 4.58 -12.85
CA SER A 134 30.72 4.34 -11.57
C SER A 134 30.13 5.67 -11.08
N LEU A 135 28.80 5.73 -11.01
CA LEU A 135 28.07 6.81 -10.33
C LEU A 135 28.43 6.77 -8.85
N ILE A 136 29.51 7.45 -8.51
CA ILE A 136 29.91 7.78 -7.15
C ILE A 136 28.88 8.78 -6.62
N CYS A 137 28.47 8.56 -5.36
CA CYS A 137 27.42 9.27 -4.63
C CYS A 137 27.12 10.68 -5.12
N LEU A 138 25.88 10.91 -5.57
CA LEU A 138 25.31 12.26 -5.57
C LEU A 138 24.99 12.61 -4.12
N LEU A 139 25.95 13.28 -3.48
CA LEU A 139 25.70 14.18 -2.35
C LEU A 139 25.95 15.62 -2.83
#